data_AF-V6M2H7-F1
#
_entry.id   AF-V6M2H7-F1
#
_cell.length_a   1.000
_cell.length_b   1.000
_cell.length_c   1.000
_cell.angle_alpha   90.00
_cell.angle_beta   90.00
_cell.angle_gamma   90.00
#
_symmetry.space_group_name_H-M   'P 1'
#
loop_
_entity.id
_entity.type
_entity.pdbx_description
1 polymer ?
#
loop_
_entity_poly.entity_id
_entity_poly.type
_entity_poly.pdbx_seq_one_letter_code
_entity_poly.pdbx_strand_id
1 'polypeptide(L)'
;MRKFLLILLLVLCPLSVFAQEEQSVPLEQLILQQHFTQKELERTLTLIKDEEKRTQNDIARLEMDMQRQKLMIDAMRRHAGEVARAYYTGERATLLTLLFEAENFNQLLIMMDMIQYLYERDFTRLAMFQEERARLATMQSEQQDRLGHLKKLREKYELQLAEMIAIQQQKDENVQKLEDPTRVEALMDHLIIDWQQRGLPAFQTFFGTLAGVMGQIPELATPERIQSSGLFLHTLTINQDEFNQFLISKNEMFKQSQFSFDDNKLLVQGTYDHMEIKLVGVYELVSPTHLQFHIESLYFDGFELPRSTVEEMEKLYDLGFYPELISPNIQVEKLSMMDEELKLQLKLNLPFGWGKP
;
A
#
# COMPACT_ATOMS: atom_id res chain seq x y z
N MET A 1 34.96 -74.78 -23.93
CA MET A 1 33.64 -74.42 -23.35
C MET A 1 33.81 -73.06 -22.67
N ARG A 2 33.43 -71.97 -23.35
CA ARG A 2 32.11 -71.31 -23.31
C ARG A 2 31.92 -70.45 -22.03
N LYS A 3 32.02 -69.13 -22.27
CA LYS A 3 31.13 -68.05 -21.81
C LYS A 3 31.28 -67.49 -20.38
N PHE A 4 31.83 -66.27 -20.30
CA PHE A 4 31.29 -65.03 -19.69
C PHE A 4 32.51 -64.17 -19.29
N LEU A 5 33.07 -63.28 -20.12
CA LEU A 5 32.52 -62.11 -20.83
C LEU A 5 32.13 -60.95 -19.89
N LEU A 6 32.91 -59.86 -19.99
CA LEU A 6 32.57 -58.46 -19.72
C LEU A 6 32.20 -58.05 -18.29
N ILE A 7 33.19 -57.68 -17.46
CA ILE A 7 33.14 -56.49 -16.58
C ILE A 7 34.58 -55.94 -16.46
N LEU A 8 35.10 -55.36 -17.55
CA LEU A 8 36.36 -54.61 -17.57
C LEU A 8 36.26 -53.51 -18.64
N LEU A 9 35.37 -52.54 -18.41
CA LEU A 9 35.38 -51.19 -18.98
C LEU A 9 34.06 -50.54 -18.60
N LEU A 10 34.04 -49.66 -17.59
CA LEU A 10 33.20 -48.46 -17.55
C LEU A 10 33.33 -47.76 -16.19
N VAL A 11 33.49 -46.45 -16.26
CA VAL A 11 33.36 -45.45 -15.19
C VAL A 11 34.60 -45.23 -14.31
N LEU A 12 35.73 -44.90 -14.94
CA LEU A 12 36.53 -43.74 -14.50
C LEU A 12 36.04 -42.53 -15.30
N CYS A 13 34.96 -41.90 -14.86
CA CYS A 13 34.68 -40.51 -15.22
C CYS A 13 35.19 -39.67 -14.05
N PRO A 14 36.23 -38.83 -14.22
CA PRO A 14 36.36 -37.70 -13.33
C PRO A 14 35.09 -36.87 -13.52
N LEU A 15 34.27 -36.79 -12.47
CA LEU A 15 33.26 -35.76 -12.37
C LEU A 15 34.03 -34.44 -12.35
N SER A 16 34.24 -33.88 -13.54
CA SER A 16 34.53 -32.47 -13.73
C SER A 16 33.30 -31.74 -13.20
N VAL A 17 33.28 -31.52 -11.89
CA VAL A 17 32.44 -30.50 -11.28
C VAL A 17 32.89 -29.20 -11.92
N PHE A 18 32.14 -28.75 -12.92
CA PHE A 18 32.15 -27.36 -13.33
C PHE A 18 31.65 -26.60 -12.10
N ALA A 19 32.59 -26.20 -11.25
CA ALA A 19 32.38 -25.06 -10.38
C ALA A 19 32.12 -23.90 -11.32
N GLN A 20 30.85 -23.52 -11.41
CA GLN A 20 30.45 -22.26 -12.00
C GLN A 20 31.15 -21.19 -11.17
N GLU A 21 32.21 -20.59 -11.71
CA GLU A 21 32.80 -19.39 -11.13
C GLU A 21 31.66 -18.37 -11.04
N GLU A 22 31.13 -18.17 -9.83
CA GLU A 22 30.43 -16.93 -9.51
C GLU A 22 31.41 -15.82 -9.87
N GLN A 23 31.17 -15.15 -10.99
CA GLN A 23 31.94 -13.97 -11.38
C GLN A 23 31.85 -12.99 -10.22
N SER A 24 32.93 -12.87 -9.46
CA SER A 24 33.02 -11.92 -8.36
C SER A 24 32.77 -10.52 -8.92
N VAL A 25 31.77 -9.83 -8.39
CA VAL A 25 31.48 -8.44 -8.75
C VAL A 25 32.77 -7.62 -8.61
N PRO A 26 33.18 -6.84 -9.63
CA PRO A 26 34.37 -5.99 -9.55
C PRO A 26 34.32 -5.09 -8.31
N LEU A 27 35.46 -4.91 -7.64
CA LEU A 27 35.53 -4.14 -6.40
C LEU A 27 35.02 -2.71 -6.59
N GLU A 28 35.30 -2.10 -7.73
CA GLU A 28 34.82 -0.76 -8.11
C GLU A 28 33.28 -0.72 -8.19
N GLN A 29 32.66 -1.74 -8.81
CA GLN A 29 31.20 -1.82 -8.93
C GLN A 29 30.53 -2.03 -7.57
N LEU A 30 31.16 -2.83 -6.69
CA LEU A 30 30.69 -3.00 -5.31
C LEU A 30 30.72 -1.68 -4.55
N ILE A 31 31.79 -0.90 -4.66
CA ILE A 31 31.92 0.42 -4.00
C ILE A 31 30.88 1.40 -4.53
N LEU A 32 30.65 1.42 -5.85
CA LEU A 32 29.60 2.24 -6.47
C LEU A 32 28.21 1.86 -5.95
N GLN A 33 27.89 0.58 -5.90
CA GLN A 33 26.64 0.08 -5.33
C GLN A 33 26.49 0.49 -3.85
N GLN A 34 27.54 0.33 -3.03
CA GLN A 34 27.53 0.72 -1.62
C GLN A 34 27.34 2.23 -1.46
N HIS A 35 28.03 3.05 -2.26
CA HIS A 35 27.87 4.50 -2.25
C HIS A 35 26.45 4.92 -2.64
N PHE A 36 25.92 4.32 -3.70
CA PHE A 36 24.57 4.56 -4.18
C PHE A 36 23.52 4.24 -3.11
N THR A 37 23.61 3.03 -2.54
CA THR A 37 22.76 2.59 -1.45
C THR A 37 22.86 3.52 -0.23
N GLN A 38 24.07 3.92 0.18
CA GLN A 38 24.26 4.86 1.28
C GLN A 38 23.53 6.19 1.02
N LYS A 39 23.67 6.75 -0.18
CA LYS A 39 23.07 8.06 -0.54
C LYS A 39 21.55 8.01 -0.61
N GLU A 40 20.99 6.91 -1.10
CA GLU A 40 19.54 6.70 -1.07
C GLU A 40 19.00 6.45 0.35
N LEU A 41 19.77 5.78 1.22
CA LEU A 41 19.43 5.69 2.66
C LEU A 41 19.45 7.07 3.33
N GLU A 42 20.45 7.92 3.06
CA GLU A 42 20.50 9.30 3.56
C GLU A 42 19.26 10.12 3.12
N ARG A 43 18.86 9.98 1.86
CA ARG A 43 17.66 10.63 1.31
C ARG A 43 16.39 10.14 2.02
N THR A 44 16.21 8.83 2.12
CA THR A 44 15.01 8.23 2.74
C THR A 44 14.92 8.51 4.25
N LEU A 45 16.05 8.54 4.96
CA LEU A 45 16.11 8.99 6.37
C LEU A 45 15.65 10.44 6.54
N THR A 46 15.97 11.31 5.58
CA THR A 46 15.50 12.71 5.58
C THR A 46 13.98 12.77 5.40
N LEU A 47 13.43 11.98 4.46
CA LEU A 47 11.99 11.87 4.27
C LEU A 47 11.26 11.36 5.52
N ILE A 48 11.81 10.35 6.20
CA ILE A 48 11.24 9.83 7.45
C ILE A 48 11.24 10.90 8.54
N LYS A 49 12.31 11.68 8.68
CA LYS A 49 12.35 12.81 9.63
C LYS A 49 11.31 13.87 9.32
N ASP A 50 11.10 14.18 8.05
CA ASP A 50 10.07 15.12 7.63
C ASP A 50 8.66 14.59 7.92
N GLU A 51 8.41 13.29 7.67
CA GLU A 51 7.15 12.62 8.01
C GLU A 51 6.92 12.57 9.53
N GLU A 52 7.96 12.32 10.32
CA GLU A 52 7.92 12.35 11.79
C GLU A 52 7.50 13.74 12.28
N LYS A 53 8.15 14.79 11.77
CA LYS A 53 7.86 16.18 12.13
C LYS A 53 6.43 16.58 11.76
N ARG A 54 5.94 16.18 10.58
CA ARG A 54 4.55 16.40 10.16
C ARG A 54 3.58 15.70 11.11
N THR A 55 3.83 14.42 11.42
CA THR A 55 3.00 13.62 12.32
C THR A 55 2.94 14.22 13.74
N GLN A 56 4.07 14.70 14.27
CA GLN A 56 4.12 15.39 15.57
C GLN A 56 3.29 16.68 15.57
N ASN A 57 3.37 17.47 14.51
CA ASN A 57 2.57 18.70 14.38
C ASN A 57 1.07 18.38 14.31
N ASP A 58 0.69 17.33 13.59
CA ASP A 58 -0.71 16.89 13.50
C ASP A 58 -1.23 16.42 14.85
N ILE A 59 -0.44 15.65 15.62
CA ILE A 59 -0.78 15.24 16.98
C ILE A 59 -0.99 16.46 17.88
N ALA A 60 -0.09 17.44 17.83
CA ALA A 60 -0.22 18.66 18.63
C ALA A 60 -1.48 19.47 18.29
N ARG A 61 -1.85 19.55 17.00
CA ARG A 61 -3.10 20.17 16.55
C ARG A 61 -4.33 19.41 17.04
N LEU A 62 -4.33 18.10 16.89
CA LEU A 62 -5.40 17.21 17.34
C LEU A 62 -5.60 17.33 18.86
N GLU A 63 -4.53 17.42 19.64
CA GLU A 63 -4.59 17.65 21.08
C GLU A 63 -5.27 18.97 21.45
N MET A 64 -4.96 20.06 20.73
CA MET A 64 -5.62 21.35 20.94
C MET A 64 -7.11 21.26 20.60
N ASP A 65 -7.47 20.61 19.51
CA ASP A 65 -8.87 20.45 19.11
C ASP A 65 -9.63 19.57 20.11
N MET A 66 -9.01 18.49 20.61
CA MET A 66 -9.56 17.65 21.68
C MET A 66 -9.78 18.43 22.98
N GLN A 67 -8.89 19.36 23.33
CA GLN A 67 -9.08 20.22 24.50
C GLN A 67 -10.28 21.15 24.33
N ARG A 68 -10.45 21.78 23.17
CA ARG A 68 -11.64 22.61 22.87
C ARG A 68 -12.92 21.77 22.93
N GLN A 69 -12.88 20.58 22.35
CA GLN A 69 -13.98 19.62 22.35
C GLN A 69 -14.40 19.22 23.78
N LYS A 70 -13.43 18.94 24.66
CA LYS A 70 -13.69 18.63 26.08
C LYS A 70 -14.39 19.78 26.79
N LEU A 71 -13.94 21.02 26.58
CA LEU A 71 -14.58 22.21 27.17
C LEU A 71 -16.03 22.37 26.70
N MET A 72 -16.30 22.13 25.42
CA MET A 72 -17.66 22.14 24.87
C MET A 72 -18.54 21.06 25.50
N ILE A 73 -18.04 19.82 25.57
CA ILE A 73 -18.75 18.70 26.21
C ILE A 73 -19.04 19.00 27.68
N ASP A 74 -18.08 19.57 28.43
CA ASP A 74 -18.28 19.93 29.83
C ASP A 74 -19.33 21.02 30.03
N ALA A 75 -19.43 21.98 29.10
CA ALA A 75 -20.51 22.96 29.09
C ALA A 75 -21.87 22.30 28.80
N MET A 76 -21.94 21.41 27.81
CA MET A 76 -23.17 20.70 27.44
C MET A 76 -23.62 19.69 28.49
N ARG A 77 -22.68 19.07 29.21
CA ARG A 77 -22.94 18.05 30.24
C ARG A 77 -23.86 18.56 31.34
N ARG A 78 -23.71 19.82 31.75
CA ARG A 78 -24.56 20.44 32.79
C ARG A 78 -26.02 20.50 32.33
N HIS A 79 -26.26 21.02 31.12
CA HIS A 79 -27.61 21.14 30.58
C HIS A 79 -28.24 19.79 30.20
N ALA A 80 -27.45 18.87 29.63
CA ALA A 80 -27.91 17.50 29.38
C ALA A 80 -28.26 16.77 30.69
N GLY A 81 -27.48 17.00 31.76
CA GLY A 81 -27.73 16.45 33.08
C GLY A 81 -29.00 17.01 33.74
N GLU A 82 -29.28 18.30 33.60
CA GLU A 82 -30.54 18.93 34.04
C GLU A 82 -31.74 18.31 33.34
N VAL A 83 -31.68 18.17 32.01
CA VAL A 83 -32.73 17.52 31.21
C VAL A 83 -32.95 16.08 31.66
N ALA A 84 -31.88 15.28 31.75
CA ALA A 84 -31.96 13.89 32.17
C ALA A 84 -32.54 13.74 33.59
N ARG A 85 -32.13 14.63 34.52
CA ARG A 85 -32.68 14.67 35.87
C ARG A 85 -34.17 15.00 35.87
N ALA A 86 -34.62 16.00 35.12
CA ALA A 86 -36.02 16.40 35.08
C ALA A 86 -36.95 15.29 34.53
N TYR A 87 -36.44 14.46 33.61
CA TYR A 87 -37.13 13.24 33.19
C TYR A 87 -37.13 12.16 34.27
N TYR A 88 -36.01 11.96 34.95
CA TYR A 88 -35.86 10.94 36.00
C TYR A 88 -36.67 11.24 37.27
N THR A 89 -36.70 12.50 37.72
CA THR A 89 -37.43 12.94 38.92
C THR A 89 -38.94 13.08 38.69
N GLY A 90 -39.39 12.97 37.44
CA GLY A 90 -40.81 13.12 37.07
C GLY A 90 -41.27 14.57 36.90
N GLU A 91 -40.40 15.56 37.02
CA GLU A 91 -40.74 16.98 36.76
C GLU A 91 -41.29 17.21 35.35
N ARG A 92 -40.80 16.43 34.37
CA ARG A 92 -41.32 16.43 32.98
C ARG A 92 -42.63 15.66 32.82
N ALA A 93 -42.93 14.69 33.69
CA ALA A 93 -44.19 13.95 33.67
C ALA A 93 -45.37 14.84 34.11
N THR A 94 -45.12 15.81 35.00
CA THR A 94 -46.08 16.85 35.42
C THR A 94 -46.52 17.76 34.27
N LEU A 95 -45.78 17.80 33.15
CA LEU A 95 -46.20 18.53 31.96
C LEU A 95 -47.34 17.83 31.21
N LEU A 96 -47.40 16.49 31.28
CA LEU A 96 -48.53 15.75 30.71
C LEU A 96 -49.78 15.91 31.56
N THR A 97 -49.64 16.15 32.87
CA THR A 97 -50.79 16.41 33.74
C THR A 97 -51.43 17.78 33.47
N LEU A 98 -50.63 18.78 33.04
CA LEU A 98 -51.11 20.10 32.61
C LEU A 98 -52.10 20.03 31.43
N LEU A 99 -52.02 19.00 30.58
CA LEU A 99 -52.97 18.81 29.48
C LEU A 99 -54.40 18.53 29.98
N PHE A 100 -54.54 17.91 31.15
CA PHE A 100 -55.85 17.62 31.76
C PHE A 100 -56.44 18.84 32.49
N GLU A 101 -55.68 19.93 32.64
CA GLU A 101 -56.12 21.18 33.27
C GLU A 101 -56.60 22.22 32.25
N ALA A 102 -56.63 21.89 30.95
CA ALA A 102 -57.07 22.81 29.90
C ALA A 102 -58.58 23.11 30.00
N GLU A 103 -58.95 24.39 30.02
CA GLU A 103 -60.35 24.84 30.17
C GLU A 103 -61.12 24.79 28.85
N ASN A 104 -60.43 24.78 27.71
CA ASN A 104 -61.02 24.70 26.37
C ASN A 104 -60.07 24.08 25.33
N PHE A 105 -60.63 23.74 24.17
CA PHE A 105 -59.90 23.08 23.08
C PHE A 105 -58.73 23.91 22.53
N ASN A 106 -58.86 25.24 22.47
CA ASN A 106 -57.77 26.11 21.99
C ASN A 106 -56.58 26.10 22.97
N GLN A 107 -56.86 26.15 24.27
CA GLN A 107 -55.84 26.04 25.31
C GLN A 107 -55.12 24.67 25.28
N LEU A 108 -55.88 23.59 25.04
CA LEU A 108 -55.30 22.24 24.87
C LEU A 108 -54.31 22.20 23.69
N LEU A 109 -54.67 22.76 22.53
CA LEU A 109 -53.79 22.80 21.35
C LEU A 109 -52.50 23.59 21.63
N ILE A 110 -52.60 24.76 22.27
CA ILE A 110 -51.43 25.57 22.64
C ILE A 110 -50.51 24.81 23.60
N MET A 111 -51.08 24.13 24.61
CA MET A 111 -50.30 23.33 25.55
C MET A 111 -49.60 22.14 24.87
N MET A 112 -50.27 21.47 23.94
CA MET A 112 -49.69 20.39 23.14
C MET A 112 -48.49 20.87 22.32
N ASP A 113 -48.61 22.00 21.63
CA ASP A 113 -47.51 22.58 20.83
C ASP A 113 -46.32 22.96 21.72
N MET A 114 -46.58 23.56 22.89
CA MET A 114 -45.51 23.91 23.85
C MET A 114 -44.78 22.69 24.40
N ILE A 115 -45.52 21.62 24.70
CA ILE A 115 -44.95 20.35 25.17
C ILE A 115 -44.10 19.73 24.06
N GLN A 116 -44.62 19.64 22.83
CA GLN A 116 -43.87 19.10 21.70
C GLN A 116 -42.57 19.88 21.47
N TYR A 117 -42.62 21.21 21.43
CA TYR A 117 -41.43 22.05 21.27
C TYR A 117 -40.39 21.81 22.39
N LEU A 118 -40.84 21.64 23.63
CA LEU A 118 -39.96 21.36 24.76
C LEU A 118 -39.27 19.99 24.62
N TYR A 119 -40.03 18.95 24.26
CA TYR A 119 -39.50 17.61 24.03
C TYR A 119 -38.49 17.58 22.89
N GLU A 120 -38.81 18.21 21.75
CA GLU A 120 -37.90 18.31 20.60
C GLU A 120 -36.59 19.00 21.00
N ARG A 121 -36.68 20.11 21.73
CA ARG A 121 -35.51 20.84 22.21
C ARG A 121 -34.66 20.02 23.19
N ASP A 122 -35.29 19.33 24.13
CA ASP A 122 -34.61 18.49 25.12
C ASP A 122 -33.92 17.28 24.44
N PHE A 123 -34.60 16.63 23.48
CA PHE A 123 -34.02 15.54 22.70
C PHE A 123 -32.86 16.01 21.83
N THR A 124 -33.00 17.16 21.15
CA THR A 124 -31.93 17.76 20.36
C THR A 124 -30.69 18.02 21.20
N ARG A 125 -30.84 18.54 22.42
CA ARG A 125 -29.71 18.79 23.34
C ARG A 125 -28.99 17.50 23.75
N LEU A 126 -29.75 16.45 24.08
CA LEU A 126 -29.19 15.15 24.43
C LEU A 126 -28.49 14.50 23.23
N ALA A 127 -29.07 14.60 22.04
CA ALA A 127 -28.49 14.10 20.80
C ALA A 127 -27.17 14.81 20.48
N MET A 128 -27.15 16.14 20.51
CA MET A 128 -25.92 16.92 20.32
C MET A 128 -24.84 16.53 21.34
N PHE A 129 -25.19 16.35 22.62
CA PHE A 129 -24.22 15.93 23.64
C PHE A 129 -23.63 14.54 23.34
N GLN A 130 -24.45 13.60 22.85
CA GLN A 130 -23.96 12.27 22.47
C GLN A 130 -23.07 12.33 21.23
N GLU A 131 -23.44 13.12 20.23
CA GLU A 131 -22.65 13.32 19.02
C GLU A 131 -21.27 13.90 19.33
N GLU A 132 -21.21 14.95 20.15
CA GLU A 132 -19.93 15.57 20.52
C GLU A 132 -19.05 14.62 21.35
N ARG A 133 -19.64 13.74 22.17
CA ARG A 133 -18.90 12.67 22.88
C ARG A 133 -18.36 11.62 21.91
N ALA A 134 -19.16 11.20 20.93
CA ALA A 134 -18.71 10.26 19.90
C ALA A 134 -17.55 10.84 19.11
N ARG A 135 -17.63 12.14 18.75
CA ARG A 135 -16.56 12.88 18.09
C ARG A 135 -15.28 12.94 18.92
N LEU A 136 -15.36 13.17 20.22
CA LEU A 136 -14.19 13.12 21.09
C LEU A 136 -13.55 11.72 21.10
N ALA A 137 -14.36 10.66 21.12
CA ALA A 137 -13.86 9.29 21.08
C ALA A 137 -13.16 8.97 19.75
N THR A 138 -13.68 9.45 18.62
CA THR A 138 -13.01 9.28 17.32
C THR A 138 -11.68 10.03 17.28
N MET A 139 -11.62 11.25 17.81
CA MET A 139 -10.37 12.02 17.92
C MET A 139 -9.34 11.32 18.82
N GLN A 140 -9.77 10.68 19.91
CA GLN A 140 -8.89 9.88 20.77
C GLN A 140 -8.31 8.67 20.05
N SER A 141 -9.14 7.95 19.28
CA SER A 141 -8.68 6.85 18.44
C SER A 141 -7.65 7.32 17.43
N GLU A 142 -7.95 8.41 16.71
CA GLU A 142 -7.04 9.00 15.72
C GLU A 142 -5.70 9.41 16.36
N GLN A 143 -5.73 9.98 17.58
CA GLN A 143 -4.50 10.31 18.31
C GLN A 143 -3.66 9.06 18.60
N GLN A 144 -4.31 7.97 19.04
CA GLN A 144 -3.62 6.71 19.33
C GLN A 144 -3.02 6.10 18.04
N ASP A 145 -3.75 6.14 16.93
CA ASP A 145 -3.27 5.66 15.64
C ASP A 145 -2.05 6.46 15.16
N ARG A 146 -2.10 7.79 15.29
CA ARG A 146 -0.97 8.69 14.93
C ARG A 146 0.24 8.47 15.83
N LEU A 147 0.06 8.23 17.13
CA LEU A 147 1.15 7.87 18.04
C LEU A 147 1.75 6.51 17.68
N GLY A 148 0.92 5.54 17.28
CA GLY A 148 1.37 4.25 16.76
C GLY A 148 2.20 4.40 15.49
N HIS A 149 1.73 5.22 14.54
CA HIS A 149 2.48 5.56 13.32
C HIS A 149 3.82 6.22 13.63
N LEU A 150 3.83 7.20 14.54
CA LEU A 150 5.05 7.89 14.97
C LEU A 150 6.09 6.91 15.54
N LYS A 151 5.65 5.93 16.33
CA LYS A 151 6.53 4.88 16.86
C LYS A 151 7.14 4.04 15.73
N LYS A 152 6.32 3.60 14.76
CA LYS A 152 6.79 2.83 13.60
C LYS A 152 7.79 3.61 12.75
N LEU A 153 7.57 4.92 12.55
CA LEU A 153 8.52 5.79 11.84
C LEU A 153 9.88 5.83 12.54
N ARG A 154 9.90 5.90 13.87
CA ARG A 154 11.16 5.89 14.66
C ARG A 154 11.88 4.56 14.58
N GLU A 155 11.16 3.45 14.72
CA GLU A 155 11.73 2.10 14.57
C GLU A 155 12.34 1.92 13.17
N LYS A 156 11.64 2.38 12.12
CA LYS A 156 12.14 2.37 10.75
C LYS A 156 13.39 3.25 10.58
N TYR A 157 13.39 4.45 11.17
CA TYR A 157 14.53 5.36 11.15
C TYR A 157 15.79 4.73 11.77
N GLU A 158 15.65 4.14 12.95
CA GLU A 158 16.77 3.51 13.66
C GLU A 158 17.36 2.33 12.88
N LEU A 159 16.51 1.50 12.28
CA LEU A 159 16.94 0.38 11.44
C LEU A 159 17.72 0.84 10.21
N GLN A 160 17.19 1.82 9.47
CA GLN A 160 17.86 2.35 8.29
C GLN A 160 19.15 3.11 8.63
N LEU A 161 19.19 3.79 9.78
CA LEU A 161 20.40 4.46 10.24
C LEU A 161 21.51 3.45 10.55
N ALA A 162 21.17 2.34 11.23
CA ALA A 162 22.12 1.28 11.52
C ALA A 162 22.67 0.63 10.23
N GLU A 163 21.80 0.37 9.25
CA GLU A 163 22.17 -0.14 7.93
C GLU A 163 23.10 0.83 7.19
N MET A 164 22.76 2.12 7.14
CA MET A 164 23.57 3.15 6.48
C MET A 164 24.99 3.22 7.08
N ILE A 165 25.11 3.17 8.41
CA ILE A 165 26.42 3.19 9.09
C ILE A 165 27.24 1.93 8.75
N ALA A 166 26.60 0.76 8.71
CA ALA A 166 27.26 -0.49 8.35
C ALA A 166 27.77 -0.46 6.90
N ILE A 167 26.96 0.03 5.96
CA ILE A 167 27.34 0.18 4.55
C ILE A 167 28.47 1.20 4.40
N GLN A 168 28.40 2.32 5.12
CA GLN A 168 29.46 3.32 5.13
C GLN A 168 30.80 2.71 5.57
N GLN A 169 30.81 1.95 6.66
CA GLN A 169 32.03 1.29 7.14
C GLN A 169 32.59 0.30 6.11
N GLN A 170 31.75 -0.55 5.54
CA GLN A 170 32.18 -1.52 4.52
C GLN A 170 32.74 -0.83 3.26
N LYS A 171 32.10 0.26 2.84
CA LYS A 171 32.55 1.07 1.71
C LYS A 171 33.92 1.68 2.00
N ASP A 172 34.11 2.28 3.16
CA ASP A 172 35.39 2.91 3.55
C ASP A 172 36.52 1.86 3.61
N GLU A 173 36.24 0.65 4.09
CA GLU A 173 37.18 -0.48 4.06
C GLU A 173 37.49 -0.95 2.63
N ASN A 174 36.52 -0.92 1.72
CA ASN A 174 36.71 -1.30 0.33
C ASN A 174 37.47 -0.25 -0.48
N VAL A 175 37.22 1.04 -0.23
CA VAL A 175 37.94 2.14 -0.87
C VAL A 175 39.44 2.10 -0.54
N GLN A 176 39.81 1.70 0.68
CA GLN A 176 41.22 1.54 1.07
C GLN A 176 41.96 0.43 0.31
N LYS A 177 41.23 -0.49 -0.33
CA LYS A 177 41.80 -1.58 -1.15
C LYS A 177 42.00 -1.17 -2.61
N LEU A 178 41.53 0.02 -3.01
CA LEU A 178 41.66 0.51 -4.37
C LEU A 178 43.08 1.01 -4.65
N GLU A 179 43.56 0.74 -5.87
CA GLU A 179 44.81 1.31 -6.38
C GLU A 179 44.63 2.77 -6.83
N ASP A 180 43.43 3.12 -7.34
CA ASP A 180 43.07 4.48 -7.79
C ASP A 180 41.73 4.94 -7.17
N PRO A 181 41.75 5.43 -5.91
CA PRO A 181 40.55 5.94 -5.23
C PRO A 181 39.93 7.15 -5.92
N THR A 182 40.75 8.03 -6.52
CA THR A 182 40.29 9.30 -7.11
C THR A 182 39.35 9.07 -8.29
N ARG A 183 39.66 8.08 -9.12
CA ARG A 183 38.79 7.70 -10.24
C ARG A 183 37.44 7.18 -9.77
N VAL A 184 37.42 6.34 -8.74
CA VAL A 184 36.17 5.76 -8.20
C VAL A 184 35.33 6.84 -7.51
N GLU A 185 35.95 7.80 -6.84
CA GLU A 185 35.26 8.97 -6.28
C GLU A 185 34.51 9.78 -7.34
N ALA A 186 35.14 10.07 -8.48
CA ALA A 186 34.47 10.77 -9.57
C ALA A 186 33.27 9.98 -10.13
N LEU A 187 33.36 8.65 -10.19
CA LEU A 187 32.26 7.78 -10.62
C LEU A 187 31.12 7.76 -9.60
N MET A 188 31.44 7.75 -8.29
CA MET A 188 30.45 7.84 -7.21
C MET A 188 29.63 9.14 -7.34
N ASP A 189 30.31 10.29 -7.48
CA ASP A 189 29.64 11.58 -7.61
C ASP A 189 28.78 11.65 -8.87
N HIS A 190 29.30 11.17 -10.00
CA HIS A 190 28.54 11.13 -11.24
C HIS A 190 27.28 10.25 -11.11
N LEU A 191 27.39 9.05 -10.51
CA LEU A 191 26.25 8.15 -10.34
C LEU A 191 25.12 8.80 -9.54
N ILE A 192 25.44 9.52 -8.46
CA ILE A 192 24.43 10.21 -7.64
C ILE A 192 23.78 11.37 -8.38
N ILE A 193 24.58 12.20 -9.06
CA ILE A 193 24.06 13.30 -9.87
C ILE A 193 23.12 12.76 -10.95
N ASP A 194 23.52 11.68 -11.60
CA ASP A 194 22.78 11.06 -12.68
C ASP A 194 21.44 10.50 -12.22
N TRP A 195 21.46 9.76 -11.11
CA TRP A 195 20.27 9.28 -10.45
C TRP A 195 19.35 10.42 -10.04
N GLN A 196 19.85 11.47 -9.40
CA GLN A 196 19.01 12.56 -8.90
C GLN A 196 18.38 13.40 -10.01
N GLN A 197 19.13 13.64 -11.09
CA GLN A 197 18.68 14.53 -12.18
C GLN A 197 17.90 13.80 -13.27
N ARG A 198 18.23 12.53 -13.55
CA ARG A 198 17.61 11.74 -14.62
C ARG A 198 16.87 10.53 -14.07
N GLY A 199 17.53 9.70 -13.28
CA GLY A 199 16.98 8.43 -12.77
C GLY A 199 15.68 8.59 -11.99
N LEU A 200 15.71 9.28 -10.86
CA LEU A 200 14.57 9.44 -9.96
C LEU A 200 13.35 10.09 -10.66
N PRO A 201 13.47 11.21 -11.39
CA PRO A 201 12.33 11.77 -12.16
C PRO A 201 11.77 10.80 -13.21
N ALA A 202 12.64 10.04 -13.87
CA ALA A 202 12.24 9.08 -14.88
C ALA A 202 11.50 7.89 -14.27
N PHE A 203 11.98 7.36 -13.14
CA PHE A 203 11.29 6.35 -12.36
C PHE A 203 9.91 6.85 -11.91
N GLN A 204 9.82 8.07 -11.36
CA GLN A 204 8.54 8.64 -10.95
C GLN A 204 7.55 8.74 -12.11
N THR A 205 8.03 9.10 -13.30
CA THR A 205 7.21 9.17 -14.51
C THR A 205 6.79 7.79 -15.00
N PHE A 206 7.73 6.83 -15.01
CA PHE A 206 7.48 5.45 -15.40
C PHE A 206 6.46 4.77 -14.51
N PHE A 207 6.68 4.77 -13.19
CA PHE A 207 5.77 4.16 -12.22
C PHE A 207 4.43 4.89 -12.13
N GLY A 208 4.42 6.22 -12.22
CA GLY A 208 3.19 7.00 -12.25
C GLY A 208 2.32 6.67 -13.47
N THR A 209 2.95 6.52 -14.64
CA THR A 209 2.24 6.13 -15.85
C THR A 209 1.77 4.68 -15.77
N LEU A 210 2.63 3.78 -15.28
CA LEU A 210 2.29 2.37 -15.12
C LEU A 210 1.09 2.22 -14.19
N ALA A 211 1.11 2.81 -12.99
CA ALA A 211 -0.01 2.81 -12.06
C ALA A 211 -1.33 3.29 -12.70
N GLY A 212 -1.27 4.35 -13.51
CA GLY A 212 -2.42 4.84 -14.25
C GLY A 212 -2.97 3.84 -15.28
N VAL A 213 -2.09 3.06 -15.92
CA VAL A 213 -2.47 1.99 -16.85
C VAL A 213 -2.94 0.73 -16.13
N MET A 214 -2.37 0.41 -14.96
CA MET A 214 -2.78 -0.74 -14.14
C MET A 214 -4.25 -0.67 -13.75
N GLY A 215 -4.76 0.54 -13.45
CA GLY A 215 -6.19 0.77 -13.19
C GLY A 215 -7.11 0.44 -14.38
N GLN A 216 -6.56 0.26 -15.59
CA GLN A 216 -7.30 -0.09 -16.80
C GLN A 216 -7.17 -1.57 -17.20
N ILE A 217 -6.38 -2.37 -16.47
CA ILE A 217 -6.28 -3.82 -16.72
C ILE A 217 -7.63 -4.54 -16.77
N PRO A 218 -8.68 -4.15 -16.01
CA PRO A 218 -10.01 -4.75 -16.18
C PRO A 218 -10.51 -4.83 -17.63
N GLU A 219 -10.07 -3.93 -18.52
CA GLU A 219 -10.40 -3.98 -19.95
C GLU A 219 -9.83 -5.21 -20.68
N LEU A 220 -8.78 -5.84 -20.15
CA LEU A 220 -8.23 -7.08 -20.66
C LEU A 220 -9.11 -8.30 -20.36
N ALA A 221 -10.07 -8.19 -19.44
CA ALA A 221 -10.99 -9.26 -19.06
C ALA A 221 -12.16 -9.39 -20.05
N THR A 222 -11.86 -9.75 -21.30
CA THR A 222 -12.88 -9.97 -22.33
C THR A 222 -13.53 -11.35 -22.19
N PRO A 223 -14.79 -11.55 -22.64
CA PRO A 223 -15.49 -12.84 -22.54
C PRO A 223 -14.73 -14.01 -23.19
N GLU A 224 -13.98 -13.74 -24.26
CA GLU A 224 -13.18 -14.73 -25.00
C GLU A 224 -12.03 -15.29 -24.17
N ARG A 225 -11.53 -14.50 -23.21
CA ARG A 225 -10.41 -14.85 -22.32
C ARG A 225 -10.87 -15.49 -21.02
N ILE A 226 -12.18 -15.54 -20.79
CA ILE A 226 -12.80 -16.10 -19.58
C ILE A 226 -13.30 -17.51 -19.91
N GLN A 227 -12.55 -18.51 -19.47
CA GLN A 227 -12.94 -19.90 -19.61
C GLN A 227 -13.79 -20.33 -18.42
N SER A 228 -14.98 -20.87 -18.68
CA SER A 228 -15.91 -21.30 -17.64
C SER A 228 -15.71 -22.77 -17.29
N SER A 229 -15.35 -23.04 -16.03
CA SER A 229 -15.27 -24.38 -15.45
C SER A 229 -16.51 -24.66 -14.59
N GLY A 230 -17.69 -24.64 -15.23
CA GLY A 230 -19.00 -24.75 -14.55
C GLY A 230 -19.73 -23.40 -14.42
N LEU A 231 -20.68 -23.33 -13.47
CA LEU A 231 -21.55 -22.16 -13.29
C LEU A 231 -20.93 -21.02 -12.47
N PHE A 232 -19.93 -21.32 -11.63
CA PHE A 232 -19.41 -20.37 -10.64
C PHE A 232 -17.90 -20.16 -10.71
N LEU A 233 -17.19 -21.04 -11.40
CA LEU A 233 -15.74 -21.00 -11.50
C LEU A 233 -15.36 -20.63 -12.93
N HIS A 234 -14.60 -19.55 -13.04
CA HIS A 234 -14.08 -19.04 -14.29
C HIS A 234 -12.58 -18.84 -14.18
N THR A 235 -11.87 -18.95 -15.29
CA THR A 235 -10.44 -18.66 -15.36
C THR A 235 -10.22 -17.58 -16.40
N LEU A 236 -9.73 -16.43 -15.95
CA LEU A 236 -9.24 -15.37 -16.85
C LEU A 236 -7.77 -15.67 -17.14
N THR A 237 -7.44 -15.82 -18.43
CA THR A 237 -6.07 -15.99 -18.90
C THR A 237 -5.66 -14.78 -19.73
N ILE A 238 -4.52 -14.18 -19.40
CA ILE A 238 -3.92 -13.06 -20.12
C ILE A 238 -2.52 -13.48 -20.52
N ASN A 239 -2.24 -13.51 -21.82
CA ASN A 239 -0.92 -13.87 -22.32
C ASN A 239 0.03 -12.67 -22.19
N GLN A 240 1.32 -12.95 -22.01
CA GLN A 240 2.38 -11.94 -21.92
C GLN A 240 2.37 -10.98 -23.10
N ASP A 241 2.28 -11.48 -24.34
CA ASP A 241 2.27 -10.64 -25.53
C ASP A 241 1.06 -9.70 -25.58
N GLU A 242 -0.11 -10.20 -25.19
CA GLU A 242 -1.33 -9.39 -25.13
C GLU A 242 -1.23 -8.32 -24.04
N PHE A 243 -0.63 -8.66 -22.90
CA PHE A 243 -0.38 -7.72 -21.82
C PHE A 243 0.55 -6.59 -22.27
N ASN A 244 1.67 -6.92 -22.93
CA ASN A 244 2.59 -5.92 -23.48
C ASN A 244 1.93 -5.05 -24.55
N GLN A 245 1.17 -5.65 -25.48
CA GLN A 245 0.42 -4.91 -26.50
C GLN A 245 -0.60 -3.95 -25.89
N PHE A 246 -1.27 -4.38 -24.82
CA PHE A 246 -2.18 -3.51 -24.09
C PHE A 246 -1.46 -2.34 -23.45
N LEU A 247 -0.37 -2.57 -22.73
CA LEU A 247 0.42 -1.48 -22.14
C LEU A 247 0.88 -0.49 -23.21
N ILE A 248 1.43 -0.97 -24.32
CA ILE A 248 1.85 -0.15 -25.47
C ILE A 248 0.67 0.65 -26.06
N SER A 249 -0.51 0.04 -26.16
CA SER A 249 -1.71 0.72 -26.69
C SER A 249 -2.20 1.85 -25.78
N LYS A 250 -1.94 1.75 -24.47
CA LYS A 250 -2.32 2.77 -23.48
C LYS A 250 -1.28 3.88 -23.39
N ASN A 251 0.00 3.53 -23.49
CA ASN A 251 1.08 4.51 -23.57
C ASN A 251 2.27 3.98 -24.38
N GLU A 252 2.68 4.76 -25.38
CA GLU A 252 3.79 4.39 -26.26
C GLU A 252 5.14 4.26 -25.55
N MET A 253 5.29 4.82 -24.34
CA MET A 253 6.53 4.69 -23.57
C MET A 253 6.90 3.23 -23.28
N PHE A 254 5.92 2.33 -23.21
CA PHE A 254 6.15 0.92 -22.93
C PHE A 254 6.66 0.14 -24.16
N LYS A 255 6.81 0.76 -25.34
CA LYS A 255 7.36 0.10 -26.55
C LYS A 255 8.78 -0.43 -26.35
N GLN A 256 9.53 0.18 -25.43
CA GLN A 256 10.91 -0.19 -25.11
C GLN A 256 11.01 -0.96 -23.78
N SER A 257 9.89 -1.47 -23.27
CA SER A 257 9.83 -2.28 -22.05
C SER A 257 9.15 -3.61 -22.35
N GLN A 258 9.73 -4.67 -21.81
CA GLN A 258 9.20 -6.02 -21.86
C GLN A 258 8.73 -6.42 -20.47
N PHE A 259 7.46 -6.77 -20.37
CA PHE A 259 6.85 -7.33 -19.18
C PHE A 259 6.77 -8.85 -19.38
N SER A 260 7.26 -9.61 -18.42
CA SER A 260 7.34 -11.06 -18.50
C SER A 260 6.79 -11.74 -17.26
N PHE A 261 6.07 -12.84 -17.48
CA PHE A 261 5.44 -13.66 -16.43
C PHE A 261 6.24 -14.96 -16.28
N ASP A 262 7.00 -15.06 -15.19
CA ASP A 262 7.86 -16.23 -14.94
C ASP A 262 7.97 -16.53 -13.45
N ASP A 263 7.96 -17.82 -13.08
CA ASP A 263 8.08 -18.29 -11.70
C ASP A 263 7.22 -17.54 -10.66
N ASN A 264 5.98 -17.24 -11.04
CA ASN A 264 5.02 -16.47 -10.24
C ASN A 264 5.48 -15.03 -9.93
N LYS A 265 6.33 -14.47 -10.78
CA LYS A 265 6.84 -13.10 -10.73
C LYS A 265 6.50 -12.34 -12.01
N LEU A 266 6.35 -11.03 -11.85
CA LEU A 266 6.36 -10.08 -12.95
C LEU A 266 7.77 -9.49 -13.05
N LEU A 267 8.43 -9.76 -14.17
CA LEU A 267 9.70 -9.16 -14.52
C LEU A 267 9.43 -8.06 -15.54
N VAL A 268 9.97 -6.87 -15.30
CA VAL A 268 9.93 -5.77 -16.26
C VAL A 268 11.37 -5.41 -16.57
N GLN A 269 11.71 -5.39 -17.86
CA GLN A 269 13.04 -5.01 -18.33
C GLN A 269 12.89 -4.10 -19.54
N GLY A 270 13.62 -3.01 -19.57
CA GLY A 270 13.54 -2.10 -20.71
C GLY A 270 14.42 -0.89 -20.57
N THR A 271 14.32 -0.03 -21.58
CA THR A 271 14.98 1.27 -21.57
C THR A 271 13.95 2.38 -21.51
N TYR A 272 14.16 3.35 -20.64
CA TYR A 272 13.35 4.56 -20.58
C TYR A 272 14.27 5.77 -20.42
N ASP A 273 14.12 6.76 -21.31
CA ASP A 273 14.99 7.96 -21.37
C ASP A 273 16.50 7.63 -21.33
N HIS A 274 16.92 6.64 -22.13
CA HIS A 274 18.30 6.14 -22.24
C HIS A 274 18.86 5.47 -20.97
N MET A 275 18.00 5.14 -20.00
CA MET A 275 18.38 4.39 -18.79
C MET A 275 17.78 3.00 -18.84
N GLU A 276 18.52 2.02 -18.33
CA GLU A 276 18.04 0.66 -18.15
C GLU A 276 17.25 0.57 -16.84
N ILE A 277 16.01 0.10 -16.96
CA ILE A 277 15.14 -0.16 -15.83
C ILE A 277 14.87 -1.65 -15.78
N LYS A 278 15.07 -2.24 -14.61
CA LYS A 278 14.63 -3.60 -14.32
C LYS A 278 13.85 -3.64 -13.02
N LEU A 279 12.65 -4.20 -13.06
CA LEU A 279 11.81 -4.45 -11.89
C LEU A 279 11.52 -5.94 -11.80
N VAL A 280 11.50 -6.46 -10.59
CA VAL A 280 10.97 -7.79 -10.28
C VAL A 280 9.97 -7.62 -9.15
N GLY A 281 8.78 -8.17 -9.31
CA GLY A 281 7.77 -8.14 -8.25
C GLY A 281 6.81 -9.31 -8.31
N VAL A 282 5.99 -9.41 -7.27
CA VAL A 282 4.99 -10.46 -7.08
C VAL A 282 3.65 -9.84 -6.75
N TYR A 283 2.59 -10.56 -7.09
CA TYR A 283 1.25 -10.21 -6.64
C TYR A 283 0.86 -11.06 -5.45
N GLU A 284 0.37 -10.42 -4.40
CA GLU A 284 -0.17 -11.04 -3.21
C GLU A 284 -1.69 -10.87 -3.17
N LEU A 285 -2.41 -11.95 -2.86
CA LEU A 285 -3.85 -11.92 -2.64
C LEU A 285 -4.16 -11.44 -1.22
N VAL A 286 -4.26 -10.12 -1.04
CA VAL A 286 -4.59 -9.49 0.25
C VAL A 286 -6.06 -9.66 0.59
N SER A 287 -6.92 -9.61 -0.42
CA SER A 287 -8.33 -9.97 -0.29
C SER A 287 -8.88 -10.53 -1.60
N PRO A 288 -10.02 -11.24 -1.60
CA PRO A 288 -10.61 -11.75 -2.83
C PRO A 288 -10.92 -10.68 -3.90
N THR A 289 -10.95 -9.39 -3.54
CA THR A 289 -11.21 -8.27 -4.46
C THR A 289 -10.00 -7.36 -4.67
N HIS A 290 -8.84 -7.69 -4.09
CA HIS A 290 -7.63 -6.86 -4.18
C HIS A 290 -6.38 -7.74 -4.23
N LEU A 291 -5.69 -7.70 -5.37
CA LEU A 291 -4.33 -8.21 -5.55
C LEU A 291 -3.36 -7.04 -5.38
N GLN A 292 -2.55 -7.07 -4.33
CA GLN A 292 -1.52 -6.06 -4.11
C GLN A 292 -0.24 -6.47 -4.84
N PHE A 293 0.41 -5.52 -5.49
CA PHE A 293 1.73 -5.75 -6.08
C PHE A 293 2.83 -5.36 -5.09
N HIS A 294 3.79 -6.25 -4.92
CA HIS A 294 4.99 -6.04 -4.13
C HIS A 294 6.21 -6.12 -5.04
N ILE A 295 7.00 -5.06 -5.05
CA ILE A 295 8.29 -4.99 -5.73
C ILE A 295 9.31 -5.72 -4.86
N GLU A 296 9.91 -6.78 -5.39
CA GLU A 296 10.98 -7.52 -4.72
C GLU A 296 12.32 -6.80 -4.89
N SER A 297 12.65 -6.42 -6.13
CA SER A 297 13.88 -5.71 -6.46
C SER A 297 13.65 -4.74 -7.62
N LEU A 298 14.45 -3.67 -7.61
CA LEU A 298 14.37 -2.61 -8.58
C LEU A 298 15.78 -2.13 -8.91
N TYR A 299 16.09 -1.98 -10.19
CA TYR A 299 17.43 -1.65 -10.68
C TYR A 299 17.39 -0.44 -11.59
N PHE A 300 18.40 0.42 -11.42
CA PHE A 300 18.71 1.59 -12.24
C PHE A 300 20.11 1.42 -12.84
N ASP A 301 20.21 1.31 -14.17
CA ASP A 301 21.50 1.14 -14.88
C ASP A 301 22.39 0.03 -14.28
N GLY A 302 21.75 -1.07 -13.87
CA GLY A 302 22.41 -2.22 -13.26
C GLY A 302 22.70 -2.10 -11.75
N PHE A 303 22.42 -0.96 -11.13
CA PHE A 303 22.51 -0.77 -9.68
C PHE A 303 21.18 -1.08 -9.00
N GLU A 304 21.22 -1.91 -7.96
CA GLU A 304 20.04 -2.23 -7.16
C GLU A 304 19.67 -1.05 -6.27
N LEU A 305 18.40 -0.66 -6.27
CA LEU A 305 17.88 0.35 -5.36
C LEU A 305 17.67 -0.27 -3.97
N PRO A 306 17.99 0.47 -2.88
CA PRO A 306 17.73 -0.05 -1.54
C PRO A 306 16.26 -0.30 -1.29
N ARG A 307 15.98 -1.24 -0.38
CA ARG A 307 14.62 -1.58 0.04
C ARG A 307 13.81 -0.35 0.48
N SER A 308 14.45 0.63 1.12
CA SER A 308 13.81 1.89 1.52
C SER A 308 13.24 2.69 0.35
N THR A 309 13.98 2.77 -0.76
CA THR A 309 13.54 3.43 -2.00
C THR A 309 12.47 2.60 -2.71
N VAL A 310 12.60 1.26 -2.70
CA VAL A 310 11.56 0.37 -3.24
C VAL A 310 10.22 0.56 -2.52
N GLU A 311 10.24 0.56 -1.18
CA GLU A 311 9.04 0.79 -0.36
C GLU A 311 8.45 2.19 -0.56
N GLU A 312 9.29 3.20 -0.82
CA GLU A 312 8.82 4.54 -1.19
C GLU A 312 8.03 4.49 -2.50
N MET A 313 8.55 3.80 -3.53
CA MET A 313 7.85 3.66 -4.81
C MET A 313 6.56 2.86 -4.66
N GLU A 314 6.55 1.75 -3.91
CA GLU A 314 5.34 0.97 -3.61
C GLU A 314 4.27 1.82 -2.90
N LYS A 315 4.67 2.72 -1.98
CA LYS A 315 3.73 3.60 -1.26
C LYS A 315 3.16 4.69 -2.17
N LEU A 316 3.92 5.16 -3.15
CA LEU A 316 3.54 6.25 -4.05
C LEU A 316 2.71 5.77 -5.25
N TYR A 317 2.98 4.56 -5.73
CA TYR A 317 2.42 4.07 -6.99
C TYR A 317 1.70 2.73 -6.78
N ASP A 318 0.39 2.78 -6.90
CA ASP A 318 -0.45 1.59 -6.82
C ASP A 318 -0.39 0.79 -8.13
N LEU A 319 0.34 -0.32 -8.09
CA LEU A 319 0.43 -1.29 -9.18
C LEU A 319 -0.51 -2.50 -8.96
N GLY A 320 -1.43 -2.39 -8.00
CA GLY A 320 -2.40 -3.42 -7.66
C GLY A 320 -3.40 -3.69 -8.78
N PHE A 321 -4.06 -4.83 -8.65
CA PHE A 321 -5.15 -5.23 -9.53
C PHE A 321 -6.43 -5.41 -8.71
N TYR A 322 -7.53 -4.83 -9.23
CA TYR A 322 -8.82 -4.75 -8.56
C TYR A 322 -9.89 -5.48 -9.37
N PRO A 323 -10.06 -6.81 -9.17
CA PRO A 323 -11.06 -7.63 -9.87
C PRO A 323 -12.49 -7.09 -9.80
N GLU A 324 -12.84 -6.38 -8.72
CA GLU A 324 -14.16 -5.76 -8.54
C GLU A 324 -14.51 -4.73 -9.63
N LEU A 325 -13.50 -4.14 -10.28
CA LEU A 325 -13.68 -3.24 -11.41
C LEU A 325 -14.15 -3.96 -12.68
N ILE A 326 -13.91 -5.28 -12.80
CA ILE A 326 -14.48 -6.11 -13.86
C ILE A 326 -15.96 -6.36 -13.56
N SER A 327 -16.26 -6.81 -12.33
CA SER A 327 -17.61 -6.99 -11.83
C SER A 327 -17.58 -7.10 -10.30
N PRO A 328 -18.52 -6.47 -9.58
CA PRO A 328 -18.56 -6.48 -8.11
C PRO A 328 -18.81 -7.87 -7.51
N ASN A 329 -19.23 -8.84 -8.33
CA ASN A 329 -19.54 -10.20 -7.92
C ASN A 329 -18.38 -11.18 -8.13
N ILE A 330 -17.23 -10.71 -8.63
CA ILE A 330 -16.06 -11.53 -8.90
C ILE A 330 -15.12 -11.52 -7.69
N GLN A 331 -14.66 -12.70 -7.32
CA GLN A 331 -13.63 -12.91 -6.30
C GLN A 331 -12.49 -13.75 -6.87
N VAL A 332 -11.25 -13.37 -6.60
CA VAL A 332 -10.07 -14.17 -6.95
C VAL A 332 -9.85 -15.21 -5.86
N GLU A 333 -9.83 -16.49 -6.25
CA GLU A 333 -9.45 -17.60 -5.36
C GLU A 333 -7.97 -17.95 -5.50
N LYS A 334 -7.43 -17.82 -6.72
CA LYS A 334 -6.04 -18.17 -7.01
C LYS A 334 -5.49 -17.31 -8.13
N LEU A 335 -4.20 -17.03 -8.01
CA LEU A 335 -3.37 -16.36 -9.01
C LEU A 335 -2.19 -17.29 -9.37
N SER A 336 -1.81 -17.30 -10.64
CA SER A 336 -0.51 -17.83 -11.09
C SER A 336 0.02 -17.06 -12.29
N MET A 337 1.32 -16.75 -12.27
CA MET A 337 2.07 -16.19 -13.41
C MET A 337 3.15 -17.19 -13.84
N MET A 338 2.86 -18.02 -14.83
CA MET A 338 3.75 -19.10 -15.29
C MET A 338 3.54 -19.32 -16.78
N ASP A 339 4.57 -19.85 -17.46
CA ASP A 339 4.50 -20.21 -18.88
C ASP A 339 4.06 -19.02 -19.77
N GLU A 340 4.55 -17.80 -19.49
CA GLU A 340 4.18 -16.56 -20.20
C GLU A 340 2.68 -16.19 -20.07
N GLU A 341 1.97 -16.75 -19.09
CA GLU A 341 0.54 -16.51 -18.87
C GLU A 341 0.24 -16.04 -17.44
N LEU A 342 -0.59 -15.01 -17.32
CA LEU A 342 -1.24 -14.60 -16.09
C LEU A 342 -2.62 -15.28 -16.03
N LYS A 343 -2.81 -16.17 -15.04
CA LYS A 343 -4.06 -16.89 -14.80
C LYS A 343 -4.67 -16.48 -13.47
N LEU A 344 -5.93 -16.05 -13.54
CA LEU A 344 -6.76 -15.70 -12.40
C LEU A 344 -7.93 -16.68 -12.31
N GLN A 345 -8.00 -17.45 -11.23
CA GLN A 345 -9.18 -18.25 -10.92
C GLN A 345 -10.20 -17.37 -10.20
N LEU A 346 -11.30 -17.15 -10.90
CA LEU A 346 -12.38 -16.25 -10.51
C LEU A 346 -13.58 -17.07 -10.05
N LYS A 347 -14.14 -16.69 -8.92
CA LYS A 347 -15.41 -17.18 -8.43
C LYS A 347 -16.48 -16.12 -8.54
N LEU A 348 -17.59 -16.48 -9.17
CA LEU A 348 -18.76 -15.63 -9.26
C LEU A 348 -19.67 -15.86 -8.05
N ASN A 349 -19.83 -14.82 -7.23
CA ASN A 349 -20.86 -14.81 -6.20
C ASN A 349 -22.14 -14.24 -6.79
N LEU A 350 -23.17 -15.07 -6.91
CA LEU A 350 -24.46 -14.56 -7.34
C LEU A 350 -25.03 -13.63 -6.26
N PRO A 351 -25.56 -12.45 -6.63
CA PRO A 351 -26.26 -11.57 -5.70
C PRO A 351 -27.67 -12.14 -5.42
N PHE A 352 -27.75 -13.25 -4.70
CA PHE A 352 -29.03 -13.79 -4.21
C PHE A 352 -29.21 -13.50 -2.73
N GLY A 353 -29.50 -12.23 -2.42
CA GLY A 353 -30.35 -11.90 -1.29
C GLY A 353 -31.80 -12.21 -1.67
N TRP A 354 -32.26 -13.43 -1.42
CA TRP A 354 -33.70 -13.70 -1.39
C TRP A 354 -34.27 -12.81 -0.29
N GLY A 355 -35.25 -11.99 -0.67
CA GLY A 355 -35.90 -11.03 0.23
C GLY A 355 -36.18 -11.67 1.60
N LYS A 356 -35.73 -11.01 2.66
CA LYS A 356 -36.27 -11.30 3.98
C LYS A 356 -37.77 -10.95 3.94
N PRO A 357 -38.66 -11.82 4.44
CA PRO A 357 -40.08 -11.50 4.57
C PRO A 357 -40.30 -10.32 5.53
#